data_AF-A0A2N1N9U1-F1
#
_entry.id   AF-A0A2N1N9U1-F1
#
_cell.length_a   1.000
_cell.length_b   1.000
_cell.length_c   1.000
_cell.angle_alpha   90.00
_cell.angle_beta   90.00
_cell.angle_gamma   90.00
#
_symmetry.space_group_name_H-M   'P 1'
#
loop_
_entity.id
_entity.type
_entity.pdbx_description
1 polymer ?
#
loop_
_entity_poly.entity_id
_entity_poly.type
_entity_poly.pdbx_seq_one_letter_code
_entity_poly.pdbx_strand_id
1 'polypeptide(L)'
;MNYLVKSLCKNSNNLQILEFLFTIQDNEFFNSTIDLLTFKDRNGRSKLSDLKKLNYISKYEDQKDLYSALSNNICNLSLLCNEGINSIEKANSISRFISLQKNLRHVILSERYHYIRNSLDDNYNIVLNSLSTQCE
;
A
#
# COMPACT_ATOMS: atom_id res chain seq x y z
N MET A 1 -19.46 11.34 0.11
CA MET A 1 -17.99 11.13 0.21
C MET A 1 -17.38 10.70 -1.12
N ASN A 2 -18.00 9.75 -1.84
CA ASN A 2 -17.45 9.16 -3.07
C ASN A 2 -17.12 10.18 -4.19
N TYR A 3 -17.95 11.20 -4.41
CA TYR A 3 -17.69 12.21 -5.45
C TYR A 3 -16.50 13.12 -5.14
N LEU A 4 -16.33 13.52 -3.88
CA LEU A 4 -15.23 14.39 -3.48
C LEU A 4 -13.90 13.67 -3.64
N VAL A 5 -13.78 12.43 -3.16
CA VAL A 5 -12.56 11.63 -3.30
C VAL A 5 -12.27 11.34 -4.77
N LYS A 6 -13.27 10.93 -5.57
CA LYS A 6 -13.09 10.73 -7.02
C LYS A 6 -12.61 12.00 -7.72
N SER A 7 -13.16 13.17 -7.35
CA SER A 7 -12.75 14.46 -7.90
C SER A 7 -11.32 14.83 -7.51
N LEU A 8 -10.96 14.64 -6.24
CA LEU A 8 -9.60 14.84 -5.74
C LEU A 8 -8.61 13.92 -6.46
N CYS A 9 -8.93 12.63 -6.60
CA CYS A 9 -8.11 11.70 -7.38
C CYS A 9 -7.97 12.17 -8.83
N LYS A 10 -9.06 12.59 -9.48
CA LYS A 10 -9.02 13.05 -10.88
C LYS A 10 -8.11 14.26 -11.08
N ASN A 11 -8.14 15.21 -10.15
CA ASN A 11 -7.43 16.50 -10.28
C ASN A 11 -6.05 16.53 -9.61
N SER A 12 -5.71 15.55 -8.77
CA SER A 12 -4.39 15.46 -8.15
C SER A 12 -3.37 14.92 -9.15
N ASN A 13 -2.33 15.72 -9.40
CA ASN A 13 -1.14 15.32 -10.14
C ASN A 13 0.05 15.31 -9.18
N ASN A 14 1.01 14.41 -9.39
CA ASN A 14 2.25 14.33 -8.62
C ASN A 14 2.03 14.09 -7.11
N LEU A 15 1.16 13.12 -6.76
CA LEU A 15 0.88 12.79 -5.38
C LEU A 15 2.15 12.26 -4.69
N GLN A 16 2.62 12.96 -3.64
CA GLN A 16 3.82 12.56 -2.90
C GLN A 16 3.52 11.73 -1.65
N ILE A 17 2.31 11.90 -1.09
CA ILE A 17 1.88 11.25 0.16
C ILE A 17 0.47 10.69 -0.06
N LEU A 18 0.28 9.42 0.28
CA LEU A 18 -1.02 8.75 0.26
C LEU A 18 -1.25 8.08 1.61
N GLU A 19 -2.30 8.51 2.31
CA GLU A 19 -2.64 8.02 3.63
C GLU A 19 -4.10 7.58 3.69
N PHE A 20 -4.32 6.34 4.09
CA PHE A 20 -5.63 5.82 4.45
C PHE A 20 -5.70 5.77 5.98
N LEU A 21 -6.19 6.83 6.61
CA LEU A 21 -6.21 6.95 8.08
C LEU A 21 -7.34 6.15 8.74
N PHE A 22 -8.28 5.65 7.95
CA PHE A 22 -9.41 4.86 8.39
C PHE A 22 -9.69 3.77 7.37
N THR A 23 -10.29 2.68 7.83
CA THR A 23 -10.69 1.61 6.94
C THR A 23 -11.88 2.06 6.10
N ILE A 24 -11.76 1.92 4.78
CA ILE A 24 -12.86 2.11 3.85
C ILE A 24 -13.69 0.83 3.86
N GLN A 25 -14.99 0.89 4.18
CA GLN A 25 -15.86 -0.29 4.24
C GLN A 25 -16.45 -0.68 2.88
N ASP A 26 -16.53 0.28 1.97
CA ASP A 26 -17.09 0.11 0.63
C ASP A 26 -15.99 -0.39 -0.31
N ASN A 27 -16.00 -1.70 -0.59
CA ASN A 27 -15.01 -2.36 -1.45
C ASN A 27 -15.06 -1.85 -2.90
N GLU A 28 -16.24 -1.53 -3.44
CA GLU A 28 -16.37 -0.99 -4.79
C GLU A 28 -15.75 0.41 -4.86
N PHE A 29 -16.02 1.23 -3.86
CA PHE A 29 -15.42 2.55 -3.75
C PHE A 29 -13.90 2.49 -3.56
N PHE A 30 -13.41 1.57 -2.73
CA PHE A 30 -11.97 1.35 -2.55
C PHE A 30 -11.31 0.94 -3.88
N ASN A 31 -11.83 -0.11 -4.53
CA ASN A 31 -11.27 -0.64 -5.77
C ASN A 31 -11.28 0.42 -6.88
N SER A 32 -12.39 1.14 -7.05
CA SER A 32 -12.48 2.23 -8.04
C SER A 32 -11.52 3.39 -7.74
N THR A 33 -11.25 3.67 -6.47
CA THR A 33 -10.25 4.68 -6.07
C THR A 33 -8.83 4.22 -6.44
N ILE A 34 -8.48 2.96 -6.18
CA ILE A 34 -7.18 2.40 -6.56
C ILE A 34 -7.00 2.40 -8.08
N ASP A 35 -8.02 2.04 -8.84
CA ASP A 35 -7.96 2.06 -10.31
C ASP A 35 -7.76 3.48 -10.85
N LEU A 36 -8.43 4.48 -10.27
CA LEU A 36 -8.23 5.89 -10.64
C LEU A 36 -6.80 6.39 -10.35
N LEU A 37 -6.20 5.96 -9.25
CA LEU A 37 -4.85 6.37 -8.85
C LEU A 37 -3.77 5.68 -9.71
N THR A 38 -4.02 4.43 -10.11
CA THR A 38 -3.07 3.60 -10.88
C THR A 38 -3.24 3.74 -12.39
N PHE A 39 -4.30 4.38 -12.86
CA PHE A 39 -4.49 4.68 -14.28
C PHE A 39 -3.28 5.43 -14.85
N LYS A 40 -2.72 4.89 -15.94
CA LYS A 40 -1.55 5.44 -16.61
C LYS A 40 -1.96 6.43 -17.68
N ASP A 41 -1.27 7.57 -17.71
CA ASP A 41 -1.39 8.54 -18.79
C ASP A 41 -0.73 8.02 -20.08
N ARG A 42 -0.74 8.84 -21.13
CA ARG A 42 -0.10 8.52 -22.42
C ARG A 42 1.41 8.28 -22.33
N ASN A 43 2.05 8.75 -21.26
CA ASN A 43 3.48 8.58 -20.98
C ASN A 43 3.75 7.37 -20.07
N GLY A 44 2.72 6.58 -19.73
CA GLY A 44 2.84 5.43 -18.82
C GLY A 44 2.98 5.82 -17.34
N ARG A 45 2.81 7.09 -16.99
CA ARG A 45 2.89 7.58 -15.61
C ARG A 45 1.51 7.50 -14.95
N SER A 46 1.48 6.98 -13.72
CA SER A 46 0.27 7.02 -12.89
C SER A 46 0.31 8.24 -11.97
N LYS A 47 -0.80 8.50 -11.27
CA LYS A 47 -0.85 9.56 -10.25
C LYS A 47 0.07 9.29 -9.06
N LEU A 48 0.52 8.05 -8.92
CA LEU A 48 1.37 7.55 -7.84
C LEU A 48 2.85 7.46 -8.24
N SER A 49 3.22 7.83 -9.47
CA SER A 49 4.60 7.69 -9.95
C SER A 49 5.63 8.47 -9.14
N ASP A 50 5.23 9.58 -8.51
CA ASP A 50 6.09 10.41 -7.65
C ASP A 50 5.84 10.19 -6.14
N LEU A 51 5.12 9.12 -5.79
CA LEU A 51 4.76 8.82 -4.41
C LEU A 51 6.01 8.50 -3.59
N LYS A 52 6.17 9.19 -2.45
CA LYS A 52 7.28 9.01 -1.50
C LYS A 52 6.84 8.35 -0.21
N LYS A 53 5.59 8.54 0.21
CA LYS A 53 5.06 8.00 1.46
C LYS A 53 3.73 7.30 1.23
N LEU A 54 3.62 6.07 1.74
CA LEU A 54 2.39 5.31 1.76
C LEU A 54 2.07 4.89 3.19
N ASN A 55 0.90 5.28 3.67
CA ASN A 55 0.32 4.81 4.93
C ASN A 55 -1.00 4.10 4.63
N TYR A 56 -1.07 2.81 4.93
CA TYR A 56 -2.25 2.01 4.64
C TYR A 56 -2.72 1.18 5.83
N ILE A 57 -4.02 1.29 6.07
CA ILE A 57 -4.77 0.70 7.15
C ILE A 57 -5.89 -0.13 6.52
N SER A 58 -5.77 -1.45 6.60
CA SER A 58 -6.77 -2.39 6.07
C SER A 58 -7.28 -3.33 7.15
N LYS A 59 -8.60 -3.46 7.23
CA LYS A 59 -9.29 -4.35 8.16
C LYS A 59 -10.03 -5.50 7.46
N TYR A 60 -10.19 -5.45 6.14
CA TYR A 60 -11.12 -6.32 5.42
C TYR A 60 -10.38 -7.20 4.41
N GLU A 61 -10.68 -8.49 4.45
CA GLU A 61 -10.06 -9.52 3.60
C GLU A 61 -10.57 -9.45 2.14
N ASP A 62 -11.78 -8.93 1.91
CA ASP A 62 -12.42 -8.87 0.59
C ASP A 62 -11.96 -7.69 -0.30
N GLN A 63 -10.97 -6.91 0.14
CA GLN A 63 -10.45 -5.78 -0.63
C GLN A 63 -9.39 -6.24 -1.62
N LYS A 64 -9.30 -5.53 -2.76
CA LYS A 64 -8.17 -5.72 -3.68
C LYS A 64 -6.88 -5.58 -2.89
N ASP A 65 -5.98 -6.54 -3.06
CA ASP A 65 -4.66 -6.46 -2.46
C ASP A 65 -3.95 -5.20 -2.96
N LEU A 66 -3.86 -4.22 -2.05
CA LEU A 66 -3.32 -2.90 -2.36
C LEU A 66 -1.89 -3.01 -2.85
N TYR A 67 -1.05 -3.81 -2.18
CA TYR A 67 0.37 -3.90 -2.49
C TYR A 67 0.59 -4.50 -3.88
N SER A 68 -0.20 -5.51 -4.24
CA SER A 68 -0.22 -6.06 -5.59
C SER A 68 -0.67 -5.03 -6.63
N ALA A 69 -1.76 -4.31 -6.36
CA ALA A 69 -2.28 -3.27 -7.26
C ALA A 69 -1.30 -2.11 -7.47
N LEU A 70 -0.53 -1.76 -6.45
CA LEU A 70 0.39 -0.63 -6.45
C LEU A 70 1.80 -0.96 -6.98
N SER A 71 2.20 -2.23 -6.96
CA SER A 71 3.57 -2.69 -7.30
C SER A 71 4.10 -2.20 -8.66
N ASN A 72 3.23 -2.09 -9.67
CA ASN A 72 3.62 -1.66 -11.02
C ASN A 72 3.60 -0.13 -11.23
N ASN A 73 3.23 0.62 -10.20
CA ASN A 73 2.96 2.06 -10.28
C ASN A 73 3.83 2.88 -9.32
N ILE A 74 4.35 2.24 -8.27
CA ILE A 74 5.16 2.87 -7.24
C ILE A 74 6.45 2.06 -7.08
N CYS A 75 7.59 2.72 -7.31
CA CYS A 75 8.92 2.10 -7.18
C CYS A 75 9.94 3.00 -6.48
N ASN A 76 9.48 4.08 -5.83
CA ASN A 76 10.35 5.11 -5.28
C ASN A 76 9.92 5.63 -3.90
N LEU A 77 9.22 4.81 -3.12
CA LEU A 77 8.88 5.17 -1.73
C LEU A 77 10.14 5.38 -0.91
N SER A 78 10.09 6.33 0.03
CA SER A 78 11.05 6.49 1.12
C SER A 78 10.51 5.95 2.44
N LEU A 79 9.19 5.94 2.63
CA LEU A 79 8.52 5.46 3.83
C LEU A 79 7.27 4.64 3.49
N LEU A 80 7.18 3.46 4.08
CA LEU A 80 5.99 2.60 4.08
C LEU A 80 5.52 2.38 5.51
N CYS A 81 4.26 2.69 5.81
CA CYS A 81 3.58 2.34 7.05
C CYS A 81 2.47 1.32 6.76
N ASN A 82 2.50 0.18 7.45
CA ASN A 82 1.49 -0.88 7.34
C ASN A 82 0.95 -1.27 8.72
N GLU A 83 -0.33 -1.60 8.79
CA GLU A 83 -1.05 -1.89 10.04
C GLU A 83 -1.04 -3.37 10.50
N GLY A 84 -0.24 -4.20 9.83
CA GLY A 84 -0.02 -5.59 10.23
C GLY A 84 -0.23 -6.57 9.08
N ILE A 85 0.23 -7.79 9.30
CA ILE A 85 0.20 -8.89 8.33
C ILE A 85 -0.59 -10.03 8.95
N ASN A 86 -1.72 -10.34 8.33
CA ASN A 86 -2.70 -11.33 8.82
C ASN A 86 -2.80 -12.58 7.93
N SER A 87 -2.04 -12.65 6.83
CA SER A 87 -2.00 -13.83 5.96
C SER A 87 -0.67 -13.93 5.20
N ILE A 88 -0.35 -15.14 4.71
CA ILE A 88 0.81 -15.41 3.85
C ILE A 88 0.73 -14.59 2.55
N GLU A 89 -0.45 -14.49 1.95
CA GLU A 89 -0.67 -13.76 0.69
C GLU A 89 -0.30 -12.29 0.88
N LYS A 90 -0.76 -11.69 1.98
CA LYS A 90 -0.44 -10.30 2.32
C LYS A 90 1.06 -10.13 2.62
N ALA A 91 1.68 -11.08 3.32
CA ALA A 91 3.12 -11.08 3.57
C ALA A 91 3.93 -11.10 2.27
N ASN A 92 3.56 -11.99 1.34
CA ASN A 92 4.19 -12.13 0.03
C ASN A 92 4.02 -10.87 -0.82
N SER A 93 2.81 -10.29 -0.81
CA SER A 93 2.51 -9.07 -1.56
C SER A 93 3.29 -7.86 -1.05
N ILE A 94 3.36 -7.68 0.28
CA ILE A 94 4.17 -6.63 0.91
C ILE A 94 5.66 -6.84 0.61
N SER A 95 6.17 -8.07 0.74
CA SER A 95 7.57 -8.38 0.45
C SER A 95 7.92 -8.02 -1.01
N ARG A 96 7.07 -8.43 -1.96
CA ARG A 96 7.22 -8.05 -3.37
C ARG A 96 7.14 -6.54 -3.56
N PHE A 97 6.20 -5.87 -2.91
CA PHE A 97 6.06 -4.42 -3.03
C PHE A 97 7.29 -3.68 -2.51
N ILE A 98 7.83 -4.10 -1.37
CA ILE A 98 9.05 -3.56 -0.75
C ILE A 98 10.26 -3.77 -1.67
N SER A 99 10.44 -4.96 -2.23
CA SER A 99 11.61 -5.27 -3.07
C SER A 99 11.64 -4.47 -4.39
N LEU A 100 10.50 -3.95 -4.84
CA LEU A 100 10.40 -3.08 -6.01
C LEU A 100 10.75 -1.60 -5.72
N GLN A 101 10.92 -1.22 -4.45
CA GLN A 101 11.20 0.17 -4.09
C GLN A 101 12.70 0.47 -4.12
N LYS A 102 13.10 1.45 -4.95
CA LYS A 102 14.51 1.83 -5.13
C LYS A 102 15.10 2.66 -3.99
N ASN A 103 14.27 3.41 -3.27
CA ASN A 103 14.70 4.41 -2.28
C ASN A 103 14.06 4.23 -0.90
N LEU A 104 13.55 3.02 -0.60
CA LEU A 104 12.81 2.76 0.64
C LEU A 104 13.78 2.74 1.82
N ARG A 105 13.66 3.72 2.71
CA ARG A 105 14.50 3.90 3.91
C ARG A 105 13.84 3.36 5.16
N HIS A 106 12.51 3.43 5.23
CA HIS A 106 11.77 3.09 6.43
C HIS A 106 10.56 2.23 6.09
N VAL A 107 10.44 1.13 6.82
CA VAL A 107 9.23 0.30 6.87
C VAL A 107 8.78 0.26 8.32
N ILE A 108 7.60 0.83 8.58
CA ILE A 108 6.97 0.79 9.90
C ILE A 108 5.86 -0.25 9.83
N LEU A 109 6.09 -1.38 10.49
CA LEU A 109 5.09 -2.41 10.70
C LEU A 109 4.46 -2.15 12.06
N SER A 110 3.26 -1.61 12.06
CA SER A 110 2.49 -1.43 13.29
C SER A 110 1.58 -2.64 13.46
N GLU A 111 1.58 -3.26 14.63
CA GLU A 111 0.52 -4.18 14.99
C GLU A 111 -0.66 -3.37 15.52
N ARG A 112 -1.77 -3.34 14.79
CA ARG A 112 -3.00 -2.84 15.41
C ARG A 112 -3.47 -3.89 16.42
N TYR A 113 -3.50 -3.49 17.69
CA TYR A 113 -4.15 -4.23 18.78
C TYR A 113 -5.65 -4.41 18.47
N HIS A 114 -5.98 -5.42 17.67
CA HIS A 114 -7.34 -5.93 17.59
C HIS A 114 -7.44 -7.04 18.62
N TYR A 115 -8.34 -6.84 19.59
CA TYR A 115 -8.77 -7.77 20.63
C TYR A 115 -8.20 -9.18 20.44
N ILE A 116 -7.34 -9.59 21.39
CA ILE A 116 -6.88 -10.95 21.62
C ILE A 116 -8.10 -11.88 21.57
N ARG A 117 -8.43 -12.38 20.38
CA ARG A 117 -9.44 -13.40 20.18
C ARG A 117 -8.67 -14.63 19.73
N ASN A 118 -8.03 -15.26 20.72
CA ASN A 118 -7.62 -16.66 20.74
C ASN A 118 -7.57 -17.37 19.37
N SER A 119 -6.59 -17.01 18.54
CA SER A 119 -6.02 -17.93 17.56
C SER A 119 -4.51 -17.75 17.62
N LEU A 120 -3.88 -18.60 18.43
CA LEU A 120 -2.55 -19.10 18.12
C LEU A 120 -2.56 -19.64 16.67
N ASP A 121 -1.41 -19.59 16.02
CA ASP A 121 -1.09 -20.10 14.68
C ASP A 121 -1.55 -19.15 13.57
N ASP A 122 -0.71 -18.26 13.05
CA ASP A 122 0.55 -18.62 12.41
C ASP A 122 1.57 -17.46 12.44
N ASN A 123 2.78 -17.74 12.94
CA ASN A 123 3.91 -16.83 12.77
C ASN A 123 4.46 -16.99 11.34
N TYR A 124 4.30 -15.96 10.51
CA TYR A 124 4.89 -15.95 9.17
C TYR A 124 6.17 -15.13 9.13
N ASN A 125 7.25 -15.74 8.65
CA ASN A 125 8.49 -15.02 8.38
C ASN A 125 8.34 -14.22 7.09
N ILE A 126 8.51 -12.90 7.19
CA ILE A 126 8.59 -12.03 6.01
C ILE A 126 10.05 -12.04 5.56
N VAL A 127 10.33 -12.76 4.48
CA VAL A 127 11.64 -12.69 3.83
C VAL A 127 11.64 -11.46 2.93
N LEU A 128 12.36 -10.43 3.35
CA LEU A 128 12.64 -9.27 2.50
C LEU A 128 13.86 -9.61 1.64
N ASN A 129 13.62 -9.97 0.38
CA ASN A 129 14.71 -10.26 -0.55
C ASN A 129 15.46 -8.95 -0.84
N SER A 130 16.60 -8.81 -0.17
CA SER A 130 17.59 -7.73 -0.29
C SER A 130 16.98 -6.35 -0.53
N LEU A 131 16.82 -5.56 0.53
CA LEU A 131 16.93 -4.12 0.39
C LEU A 131 18.32 -3.89 -0.23
N SER A 132 18.37 -3.50 -1.51
CA SER A 132 19.64 -3.14 -2.17
C SER A 132 20.38 -2.23 -1.20
N THR A 133 21.56 -2.65 -0.77
CA THR A 133 22.36 -1.98 0.27
C THR A 133 22.25 -0.49 0.09
N GLN A 134 21.63 0.18 1.07
CA GLN A 134 21.60 1.63 1.08
C GLN A 134 23.04 2.09 1.25
N CYS A 135 23.66 2.48 0.15
CA CYS A 135 24.91 3.21 0.20
C CYS A 135 24.59 4.62 0.72
N GLU A 136 24.95 4.88 1.97
CA GLU A 136 25.63 6.11 2.39
C GLU A 136 26.62 5.74 3.51
#